data_AF-A0A2G9G864-F1
#
_entry.id   AF-A0A2G9G864-F1
#
_cell.length_a   1.000
_cell.length_b   1.000
_cell.length_c   1.000
_cell.angle_alpha   90.00
_cell.angle_beta   90.00
_cell.angle_gamma   90.00
#
_symmetry.space_group_name_H-M   'P 1'
#
loop_
_entity.id
_entity.type
_entity.pdbx_description
1 polymer ?
#
loop_
_entity_poly.entity_id
_entity_poly.type
_entity_poly.pdbx_seq_one_letter_code
_entity_poly.pdbx_strand_id
1 'polypeptide(L)'
;MHHLKHEAAMMSREIELLENSRRKLLGHNLGTCSMEELQDIDKQLQRSLKNIRSRKAQLFKEETEKLQTKEKSLLEENERLREKIGLKQRHVQENVGQQEIGSCNRSTQCSEVVTELFIGPPTARKLS
;
A
#
# COMPACT_ATOMS: atom_id res chain seq x y z
N MET A 1 -31.47 6.97 43.62
CA MET A 1 -30.54 5.83 43.86
C MET A 1 -31.08 4.48 43.37
N HIS A 2 -32.34 4.10 43.61
CA HIS A 2 -32.86 2.79 43.16
C HIS A 2 -32.99 2.63 41.63
N HIS A 3 -33.40 3.69 40.92
CA HIS A 3 -33.49 3.67 39.44
C HIS A 3 -32.14 3.39 38.77
N LEU A 4 -31.10 4.15 39.15
CA LEU A 4 -29.75 3.97 38.60
C LEU A 4 -29.17 2.59 38.90
N LYS A 5 -29.47 2.01 40.08
CA LYS A 5 -29.08 0.64 40.40
C LYS A 5 -29.78 -0.39 39.51
N HIS A 6 -31.06 -0.19 39.22
CA HIS A 6 -31.81 -1.05 38.31
C HIS A 6 -31.29 -0.97 36.87
N GLU A 7 -31.07 0.25 36.38
CA GLU A 7 -30.52 0.50 35.04
C GLU A 7 -29.11 -0.08 34.87
N ALA A 8 -28.24 0.08 35.86
CA ALA A 8 -26.92 -0.53 35.87
C ALA A 8 -27.00 -2.07 35.82
N ALA A 9 -27.90 -2.68 36.60
CA ALA A 9 -28.09 -4.13 36.59
C ALA A 9 -28.61 -4.65 35.24
N MET A 10 -29.50 -3.90 34.58
CA MET A 10 -29.98 -4.22 33.24
C MET A 10 -28.85 -4.17 32.21
N MET A 11 -28.01 -3.13 32.27
CA MET A 11 -26.86 -2.98 31.37
C MET A 11 -25.82 -4.09 31.59
N SER A 12 -25.52 -4.44 32.85
CA SER A 12 -24.63 -5.55 33.16
C SER A 12 -25.14 -6.88 32.60
N ARG A 13 -26.45 -7.15 32.72
CA ARG A 13 -27.05 -8.35 32.14
C ARG A 13 -26.92 -8.37 30.62
N GLU A 14 -27.15 -7.25 29.95
CA GLU A 14 -27.02 -7.16 28.49
C GLU A 14 -25.57 -7.43 28.04
N ILE A 15 -24.59 -6.87 28.76
CA ILE A 15 -23.16 -7.12 28.50
C ILE A 15 -22.86 -8.62 28.64
N GLU A 16 -23.31 -9.26 29.72
CA GLU A 16 -23.09 -10.69 29.94
C GLU A 16 -23.67 -11.55 28.82
N LEU A 17 -24.87 -11.21 28.32
CA LEU A 17 -25.50 -11.92 27.20
C LEU A 17 -24.68 -11.76 25.91
N LEU A 18 -24.25 -10.53 25.59
CA LEU A 18 -23.42 -10.24 24.42
C LEU A 18 -22.06 -10.96 24.49
N GLU A 19 -21.41 -10.95 25.65
CA GLU A 19 -20.13 -11.64 25.86
C GLU A 19 -20.28 -13.15 25.75
N ASN A 20 -21.37 -13.72 26.24
CA ASN A 20 -21.65 -15.14 26.09
C ASN A 20 -21.88 -15.51 24.62
N SER A 21 -22.67 -14.71 23.89
CA SER A 21 -22.86 -14.87 22.45
C SER A 21 -21.53 -14.78 21.69
N ARG A 22 -20.69 -13.80 22.01
CA ARG A 22 -19.35 -13.67 21.42
C ARG A 22 -18.49 -14.90 21.68
N ARG A 23 -18.47 -15.41 22.92
CA ARG A 23 -17.70 -16.62 23.26
C ARG A 23 -18.16 -17.83 22.44
N LYS A 24 -19.48 -18.03 22.30
CA LYS A 24 -20.04 -19.10 21.45
C LYS A 24 -19.62 -18.95 19.99
N LEU A 25 -19.69 -17.73 19.42
CA LEU A 25 -19.22 -17.46 18.05
C LEU A 25 -17.71 -17.71 17.85
N LEU A 26 -16.92 -17.58 18.92
CA LEU A 26 -15.49 -17.90 18.92
C LEU A 26 -15.19 -19.40 19.14
N GLY A 27 -16.23 -20.22 19.30
CA GLY A 27 -16.10 -21.67 19.52
C GLY A 27 -15.89 -22.08 20.96
N HIS A 28 -16.09 -21.18 21.93
CA HIS A 28 -15.98 -21.49 23.36
C HIS A 28 -17.32 -21.91 23.96
N ASN A 29 -17.29 -22.76 25.00
CA ASN A 29 -18.47 -23.21 25.75
C ASN A 29 -19.58 -23.83 24.89
N LEU A 30 -19.22 -24.48 23.78
CA LEU A 30 -20.18 -25.08 22.86
C LEU A 30 -20.90 -26.31 23.46
N GLY A 31 -20.33 -26.94 24.49
CA GLY A 31 -20.93 -28.11 25.14
C GLY A 31 -22.28 -27.84 25.84
N THR A 32 -22.62 -26.57 26.07
CA THR A 32 -23.92 -26.17 26.62
C THR A 32 -24.91 -25.71 25.55
N CYS A 33 -24.50 -25.70 24.27
CA CYS A 33 -25.35 -25.27 23.17
C CYS A 33 -26.26 -26.41 22.70
N SER A 34 -27.49 -26.08 22.29
CA SER A 34 -28.36 -27.03 21.61
C SER A 34 -27.87 -27.29 20.18
N MET A 35 -28.37 -28.36 19.56
CA MET A 35 -28.08 -28.65 18.15
C MET A 35 -28.53 -27.51 17.22
N GLU A 36 -29.68 -26.91 17.51
CA GLU A 36 -30.22 -25.78 16.74
C GLU A 36 -29.33 -24.54 16.85
N GLU A 37 -28.91 -24.19 18.08
CA GLU A 37 -27.98 -23.08 18.32
C GLU A 37 -26.65 -23.27 17.57
N LEU A 38 -26.11 -24.49 17.58
CA LEU A 38 -24.88 -24.81 16.86
C LEU A 38 -25.03 -24.67 15.34
N GLN A 39 -26.15 -25.12 14.78
CA GLN A 39 -26.44 -24.94 13.36
C GLN A 39 -26.57 -23.48 12.98
N ASP A 40 -27.17 -22.65 13.83
CA ASP A 40 -27.33 -21.22 13.56
C ASP A 40 -26.00 -20.47 13.66
N ILE A 41 -25.16 -20.81 14.64
CA ILE A 41 -23.79 -20.32 14.73
C ILE A 41 -23.00 -20.66 13.46
N ASP A 42 -23.04 -21.92 13.00
CA ASP A 42 -22.34 -22.34 11.79
C ASP A 42 -22.83 -21.57 10.55
N LYS A 43 -24.15 -21.47 10.34
CA LYS A 43 -24.73 -20.70 9.23
C LYS A 43 -24.31 -19.23 9.29
N GLN A 44 -24.31 -18.62 10.48
CA GLN A 44 -23.92 -17.22 10.66
C GLN A 44 -22.44 -17.02 10.32
N LEU A 45 -21.55 -17.90 10.80
CA LEU A 45 -20.12 -17.85 10.51
C LEU A 45 -19.84 -18.04 9.02
N GLN A 46 -20.48 -19.03 8.38
CA GLN A 46 -20.34 -19.27 6.94
C GLN A 46 -20.75 -18.05 6.10
N ARG A 47 -21.92 -17.46 6.38
CA ARG A 47 -22.38 -16.24 5.69
C ARG A 47 -21.41 -15.09 5.88
N SER A 48 -20.98 -14.85 7.11
CA SER A 48 -20.08 -13.73 7.46
C SER A 48 -18.72 -13.91 6.79
N LEU A 49 -18.17 -15.12 6.81
CA LEU A 49 -16.90 -15.45 6.17
C LEU A 49 -16.97 -15.29 4.65
N LYS A 50 -18.06 -15.74 4.02
CA LYS A 50 -18.31 -15.52 2.59
C LYS A 50 -18.30 -14.03 2.26
N ASN A 51 -19.02 -13.21 3.02
CA ASN A 51 -19.09 -11.77 2.82
C ASN A 51 -17.72 -11.10 2.97
N ILE A 52 -16.97 -11.44 4.03
CA ILE A 52 -15.61 -10.91 4.27
C ILE A 52 -14.68 -11.27 3.11
N ARG A 53 -14.68 -12.54 2.68
CA ARG A 53 -13.83 -12.99 1.56
C ARG A 53 -14.19 -12.28 0.26
N SER A 54 -15.49 -12.18 -0.05
CA SER A 54 -15.98 -11.47 -1.23
C SER A 54 -15.54 -10.01 -1.23
N ARG A 55 -15.68 -9.31 -0.09
CA ARG A 55 -15.28 -7.91 0.02
C ARG A 55 -13.77 -7.74 -0.11
N LYS A 56 -12.97 -8.61 0.51
CA LYS A 56 -11.51 -8.59 0.38
C LYS A 56 -11.08 -8.81 -1.08
N ALA A 57 -11.66 -9.80 -1.75
CA ALA A 57 -11.36 -10.08 -3.15
C ALA A 57 -11.71 -8.88 -4.05
N GLN A 58 -12.87 -8.25 -3.84
CA GLN A 58 -13.27 -7.06 -4.56
C GLN A 58 -12.28 -5.90 -4.36
N LEU A 59 -11.91 -5.60 -3.11
CA LEU A 59 -10.98 -4.52 -2.80
C LEU A 59 -9.60 -4.74 -3.43
N PHE A 60 -9.06 -5.96 -3.37
CA PHE A 60 -7.78 -6.27 -3.99
C PHE A 60 -7.84 -6.19 -5.52
N LYS A 61 -8.97 -6.59 -6.12
CA LYS A 61 -9.19 -6.43 -7.56
C LYS A 61 -9.17 -4.94 -7.95
N GLU A 62 -9.93 -4.11 -7.24
CA GLU A 62 -9.98 -2.66 -7.46
C GLU A 62 -8.59 -2.01 -7.31
N GLU A 63 -7.82 -2.42 -6.30
CA GLU A 63 -6.45 -1.92 -6.09
C GLU A 63 -5.48 -2.36 -7.19
N THR A 64 -5.59 -3.61 -7.64
CA THR A 64 -4.77 -4.15 -8.74
C THR A 64 -5.04 -3.40 -10.03
N GLU A 65 -6.31 -3.19 -10.39
CA GLU A 65 -6.71 -2.46 -11.61
C GLU A 65 -6.22 -1.00 -11.59
N LYS A 66 -6.32 -0.35 -10.42
CA LYS A 66 -5.81 1.01 -10.22
C LYS A 66 -4.29 1.08 -10.44
N LEU A 67 -3.54 0.12 -9.89
CA LEU A 67 -2.09 0.07 -10.03
C LEU A 67 -1.67 -0.22 -11.48
N GLN A 68 -2.34 -1.15 -12.16
CA GLN A 68 -2.10 -1.46 -13.58
C GLN A 68 -2.34 -0.25 -14.48
N THR A 69 -3.41 0.51 -14.21
CA THR A 69 -3.70 1.74 -14.96
C THR A 69 -2.60 2.79 -14.76
N LYS A 70 -2.13 2.95 -13.52
CA LYS A 70 -1.03 3.86 -13.19
C LYS A 70 0.28 3.43 -13.84
N GLU A 71 0.59 2.15 -13.82
CA GLU A 71 1.77 1.58 -14.47
C GLU A 71 1.77 1.90 -15.98
N LYS A 72 0.65 1.64 -16.66
CA LYS A 72 0.50 1.95 -18.09
C LYS A 72 0.73 3.43 -18.39
N SER A 73 0.09 4.33 -17.63
CA SER A 73 0.27 5.78 -17.81
C SER A 73 1.71 6.23 -17.58
N LEU A 74 2.41 5.64 -16.60
CA LEU A 74 3.82 5.95 -16.35
C LEU A 74 4.75 5.41 -17.44
N LEU A 75 4.43 4.25 -18.03
CA LEU A 75 5.19 3.71 -19.17
C LEU A 75 5.05 4.60 -20.40
N GLU A 76 3.83 5.01 -20.73
CA GLU A 76 3.55 5.94 -21.85
C GLU A 76 4.28 7.28 -21.66
N GLU A 77 4.24 7.85 -20.44
CA GLU A 77 4.94 9.10 -20.16
C GLU A 77 6.47 8.94 -20.22
N ASN A 78 7.01 7.82 -19.72
CA ASN A 78 8.44 7.53 -19.82
C ASN A 78 8.90 7.39 -21.27
N GLU A 79 8.11 6.71 -22.11
CA GLU A 79 8.40 6.58 -23.55
C GLU A 79 8.44 7.96 -24.22
N ARG A 80 7.41 8.79 -23.99
CA ARG A 80 7.34 10.17 -24.50
C ARG A 80 8.55 11.02 -24.07
N LEU A 81 9.00 10.88 -22.82
CA LEU A 81 10.18 11.59 -22.32
C LEU A 81 11.47 11.10 -22.98
N ARG A 82 11.61 9.77 -23.19
CA ARG A 82 12.76 9.19 -23.89
C ARG A 82 12.85 9.68 -25.33
N GLU A 83 11.74 9.74 -26.05
CA GLU A 83 11.68 10.31 -27.39
C GLU A 83 12.09 11.79 -27.41
N LYS A 84 11.58 12.58 -26.45
CA LYS A 84 11.93 14.01 -26.34
C LYS A 84 13.41 14.23 -26.06
N ILE A 85 14.04 13.38 -25.24
CA ILE A 85 15.48 13.41 -25.00
C ILE A 85 16.24 13.05 -26.28
N GLY A 86 15.85 11.96 -26.95
CA GLY A 86 16.48 11.54 -28.21
C GLY A 86 16.36 12.56 -29.34
N LEU A 87 15.26 13.33 -29.40
CA LEU A 87 15.08 14.44 -30.33
C LEU A 87 15.99 15.62 -30.00
N LYS A 88 16.10 16.00 -28.71
CA LYS A 88 17.01 17.07 -28.27
C LYS A 88 18.48 16.73 -28.56
N GLN A 89 18.89 15.48 -28.37
CA GLN A 89 20.27 15.04 -28.60
C GLN A 89 20.65 15.09 -30.09
N ARG A 90 19.71 14.76 -30.99
CA ARG A 90 19.87 14.92 -32.45
C ARG A 90 19.98 16.39 -32.86
N HIS A 91 19.13 17.26 -32.28
CA HIS A 91 19.17 18.70 -32.58
C HIS A 91 20.48 19.36 -32.11
N VAL A 92 21.11 18.88 -31.02
CA VAL A 92 22.43 19.34 -30.58
C VAL A 92 23.53 18.89 -31.56
N GLN A 93 23.47 17.66 -32.08
CA GLN A 93 24.42 17.18 -33.09
C GLN A 93 24.30 17.93 -34.43
N GLU A 94 23.09 18.28 -34.87
CA GLU A 94 22.88 19.03 -36.11
C GLU A 94 23.34 20.49 -36.00
N ASN A 95 23.24 21.12 -34.82
CA ASN A 95 23.75 22.48 -34.60
C ASN A 95 25.28 22.54 -34.43
N VAL A 96 25.95 21.43 -34.08
CA VAL A 96 27.42 21.35 -34.04
C VAL A 96 28.03 21.14 -35.44
N GLY A 97 27.22 20.80 -36.45
CA GLY A 97 27.66 20.63 -37.84
C GLY A 97 27.80 21.91 -38.66
N GLN A 98 27.52 23.10 -38.10
CA GLN A 98 27.53 24.37 -38.85
C GLN A 98 28.47 25.45 -38.30
N GLN A 99 29.42 25.13 -37.41
CA GLN A 99 30.46 26.08 -37.01
C GLN A 99 31.84 25.57 -37.37
N GLU A 100 32.29 25.96 -38.55
CA GLU A 100 33.70 25.94 -38.93
C GLU A 100 34.51 26.89 -38.03
N ILE A 101 35.60 26.34 -37.49
CA ILE A 101 36.92 26.96 -37.22
C ILE A 101 36.89 28.33 -36.53
N GLY A 102 37.12 28.33 -35.21
CA GLY A 102 37.38 29.56 -34.45
C GLY A 102 37.92 29.28 -33.04
N SER A 103 39.24 29.15 -32.95
CA SER A 103 40.04 29.04 -31.71
C SER A 103 39.57 29.96 -30.57
N CYS A 104 39.29 29.40 -29.39
CA CYS A 104 39.38 30.13 -28.13
C CYS A 104 40.11 29.29 -27.06
N ASN A 105 41.43 29.30 -27.11
CA ASN A 105 42.24 29.03 -25.94
C ASN A 105 42.13 30.21 -24.98
N ARG A 106 41.46 30.05 -23.84
CA ARG A 106 41.81 30.82 -22.64
C ARG A 106 41.43 30.07 -21.36
N SER A 107 42.48 29.51 -20.76
CA SER A 107 42.61 29.02 -19.38
C SER A 107 41.46 29.38 -18.43
N THR A 108 40.71 28.36 -18.01
CA THR A 108 40.20 28.30 -16.65
C THR A 108 40.62 26.95 -16.09
N GLN A 109 41.42 27.01 -15.03
CA GLN A 109 41.95 25.86 -14.30
C GLN A 109 40.76 25.03 -13.78
N CYS A 110 40.41 23.96 -14.48
CA CYS A 110 39.43 23.00 -13.99
C CYS A 110 40.15 22.11 -12.97
N SER A 111 40.07 22.50 -11.69
CA SER A 111 40.52 21.63 -10.60
C SER A 111 39.65 20.38 -10.60
N GLU A 112 40.24 19.23 -10.88
CA GLU A 112 39.59 17.92 -10.81
C GLU A 112 39.33 17.61 -9.33
N VAL A 113 38.11 17.89 -8.86
CA VAL A 113 37.68 17.50 -7.53
C VAL A 113 37.18 16.06 -7.60
N VAL A 114 37.97 15.14 -7.05
CA VAL A 114 37.53 13.76 -6.80
C VAL A 114 36.35 13.82 -5.84
N THR A 115 35.15 13.48 -6.32
CA THR A 115 33.99 13.33 -5.45
C THR A 115 33.89 11.86 -5.05
N GLU A 116 33.89 11.58 -3.74
CA GLU A 116 33.56 10.25 -3.20
C GLU A 116 32.03 10.00 -3.27
N LEU A 117 31.44 10.24 -4.45
CA LEU A 117 30.01 10.04 -4.67
C LEU A 117 29.74 8.56 -4.91
N PHE A 118 29.46 7.83 -3.83
CA PHE A 118 28.98 6.45 -3.92
C PHE A 118 27.46 6.44 -4.15
N ILE A 119 27.05 6.19 -5.40
CA ILE A 119 25.64 5.98 -5.74
C ILE A 119 25.33 4.48 -5.53
N GLY A 120 24.98 4.12 -4.29
CA GLY A 120 24.58 2.77 -3.92
C GLY A 120 23.69 2.75 -2.67
N PRO A 121 23.02 1.61 -2.38
CA PRO A 121 22.12 1.50 -1.24
C PRO A 121 22.85 1.76 0.10
N PRO A 122 22.22 2.42 1.09
CA PRO A 122 22.89 2.86 2.30
C PRO A 122 23.48 1.72 3.12
N THR A 123 24.76 1.80 3.48
CA THR A 123 25.39 0.83 4.37
C THR A 123 24.92 1.07 5.81
N ALA A 124 24.35 0.05 6.44
CA ALA A 124 23.98 0.09 7.85
C ALA A 124 25.25 0.19 8.72
N ARG A 125 25.45 1.34 9.38
CA ARG A 125 26.52 1.52 10.37
C ARG A 125 26.25 0.59 11.55
N LYS A 126 27.07 -0.44 11.74
CA LYS A 126 27.12 -1.17 13.02
C LYS A 126 27.72 -0.23 14.06
N LEU A 127 26.89 0.19 15.01
CA LEU A 127 27.34 0.85 16.23
C LEU A 127 28.07 -0.19 17.09
N SER A 128 29.34 0.05 17.39
CA SER A 128 30.08 -0.65 18.45
C SER A 128 29.70 -0.09 19.81
#